data_AF-A0A0R0CFB0-F1
#
_entry.id   AF-A0A0R0CFB0-F1
#
_cell.length_a   1.000
_cell.length_b   1.000
_cell.length_c   1.000
_cell.angle_alpha   90.00
_cell.angle_beta   90.00
_cell.angle_gamma   90.00
#
_symmetry.space_group_name_H-M   'P 1'
#
loop_
_entity.id
_entity.type
_entity.pdbx_description
1 polymer ?
#
loop_
_entity_poly.entity_id
_entity_poly.type
_entity_poly.pdbx_seq_one_letter_code
_entity_poly.pdbx_strand_id
1 'polypeptide(L)'
;MGVELPRVLERSHALPETPLAGDFILLDSRGAAAETRGRDAPLARLGTHWWVFATSGTGDAWLMSLVDGSSIAFLDHDAGPDAVPQPMQLDFAQWLQLADLLDQWEQCEPPPAPAHIQALLETISAGLAARYPYALDG
;
A
#
# COMPACT_ATOMS: atom_id res chain seq x y z
N MET A 1 6.24 41.34 15.03
CA MET A 1 5.96 39.99 15.58
C MET A 1 4.55 39.63 15.13
N GLY A 2 4.43 39.04 13.93
CA GLY A 2 3.13 38.63 13.39
C GLY A 2 2.88 37.20 13.83
N VAL A 3 1.84 36.97 14.62
CA VAL A 3 1.36 35.62 14.91
C VAL A 3 0.68 35.13 13.64
N GLU A 4 1.32 34.21 12.93
CA GLU A 4 0.71 33.52 11.81
C GLU A 4 -0.40 32.63 12.37
N LEU A 5 -1.65 33.01 12.13
CA LEU A 5 -2.80 32.19 12.50
C LEU A 5 -2.76 30.90 11.66
N PRO A 6 -3.06 29.73 12.25
CA PRO A 6 -3.01 28.47 11.53
C PRO A 6 -3.92 28.55 10.30
N ARG A 7 -3.38 28.13 9.15
CA ARG A 7 -4.12 28.04 7.89
C ARG A 7 -5.43 27.32 8.17
N VAL A 8 -6.54 27.95 7.76
CA VAL A 8 -7.87 27.36 7.78
C VAL A 8 -7.75 25.97 7.16
N LEU A 9 -8.01 24.93 7.94
CA LEU A 9 -8.27 23.59 7.43
C LEU A 9 -9.54 23.70 6.61
N GLU A 10 -9.41 24.02 5.32
CA GLU A 10 -10.50 23.82 4.39
C GLU A 10 -10.92 22.36 4.49
N ARG A 11 -12.21 22.08 4.44
CA ARG A 11 -12.75 20.72 4.39
C ARG A 11 -12.39 20.10 3.03
N SER A 12 -11.12 19.79 2.86
CA SER A 12 -10.66 18.76 1.97
C SER A 12 -11.15 17.44 2.56
N HIS A 13 -12.19 16.85 1.97
CA HIS A 13 -12.55 15.46 2.22
C HIS A 13 -11.53 14.47 1.64
N ALA A 14 -10.45 14.98 1.03
CA ALA A 14 -9.27 14.19 0.69
C ALA A 14 -8.38 14.11 1.93
N LEU A 15 -8.27 12.92 2.51
CA LEU A 15 -7.15 12.58 3.40
C LEU A 15 -5.87 12.90 2.64
N PRO A 16 -4.88 13.58 3.23
CA PRO A 16 -3.61 13.81 2.56
C PRO A 16 -2.94 12.48 2.22
N GLU A 17 -2.09 12.47 1.21
CA GLU A 17 -1.16 11.36 1.01
C GLU A 17 -0.40 11.12 2.31
N THR A 18 -0.44 9.88 2.80
CA THR A 18 0.04 9.52 4.12
C THR A 18 1.03 8.36 4.00
N PRO A 19 2.34 8.62 4.13
CA PRO A 19 3.33 7.57 4.28
C PRO A 19 3.12 6.88 5.63
N LEU A 20 2.99 5.56 5.61
CA LEU A 20 2.83 4.72 6.79
C LEU A 20 4.10 3.93 7.11
N ALA A 21 4.81 3.46 6.08
CA ALA A 21 6.14 2.83 6.12
C ALA A 21 6.82 3.07 4.76
N GLY A 22 8.07 2.62 4.57
CA GLY A 22 8.83 2.81 3.33
C GLY A 22 8.03 2.54 2.05
N ASP A 23 7.39 1.37 1.96
CA ASP A 23 6.63 0.92 0.77
C ASP A 23 5.09 1.06 0.91
N PHE A 24 4.63 1.86 1.87
CA PHE A 24 3.21 1.96 2.24
C PHE A 24 2.76 3.42 2.26
N ILE A 25 2.51 3.97 1.06
CA ILE A 25 2.02 5.35 0.90
C ILE A 25 0.54 5.32 0.56
N LEU A 26 -0.32 5.67 1.52
CA LEU A 26 -1.76 5.80 1.31
C LEU A 26 -2.04 7.06 0.48
N LEU A 27 -2.71 6.92 -0.66
CA LEU A 27 -3.01 8.03 -1.55
C LEU A 27 -4.25 8.80 -1.09
N ASP A 28 -4.27 10.09 -1.42
CA ASP A 28 -5.52 10.85 -1.41
C ASP A 28 -6.46 10.37 -2.54
N SER A 29 -7.73 10.77 -2.48
CA SER A 29 -8.73 10.34 -3.48
C SER A 29 -8.40 10.78 -4.90
N ARG A 30 -7.66 11.88 -5.08
CA ARG A 30 -7.26 12.39 -6.40
C ARG A 30 -6.07 11.60 -6.95
N GLY A 31 -5.09 11.30 -6.11
CA GLY A 31 -3.92 10.48 -6.40
C GLY A 31 -4.35 9.07 -6.76
N ALA A 32 -5.21 8.45 -5.96
CA ALA A 32 -5.81 7.14 -6.25
C ALA A 32 -6.50 7.10 -7.62
N ALA A 33 -7.29 8.13 -7.95
CA ALA A 33 -7.95 8.25 -9.25
C ALA A 33 -6.99 8.50 -10.42
N ALA A 34 -5.88 9.20 -10.16
CA ALA A 34 -4.84 9.45 -11.16
C ALA A 34 -4.04 8.17 -11.44
N GLU A 35 -3.59 7.48 -10.39
CA GLU A 35 -2.85 6.21 -10.48
C GLU A 35 -3.68 5.13 -11.20
N THR A 36 -4.94 4.95 -10.81
CA THR A 36 -5.83 3.96 -11.44
C THR A 36 -5.97 4.23 -12.94
N ARG A 37 -6.21 5.49 -13.34
CA ARG A 37 -6.33 5.85 -14.78
C ARG A 37 -5.00 5.75 -15.53
N GLY A 38 -3.90 6.14 -14.89
CA GLY A 38 -2.56 6.11 -15.49
C GLY A 38 -2.12 4.69 -15.84
N ARG A 39 -2.53 3.71 -15.03
CA ARG A 39 -2.20 2.29 -15.20
C ARG A 39 -3.17 1.53 -16.10
N ASP A 40 -4.36 2.06 -16.37
CA ASP A 40 -5.39 1.39 -17.17
C ASP A 40 -4.99 1.19 -18.65
N ALA A 41 -4.19 2.11 -19.20
CA ALA A 41 -3.73 2.07 -20.59
C ALA A 41 -2.65 1.00 -20.87
N PRO A 42 -1.62 0.79 -20.00
CA PRO A 42 -0.74 -0.36 -20.11
C PRO A 42 -1.40 -1.65 -19.62
N LEU A 43 -2.21 -1.61 -18.55
CA LEU A 43 -2.86 -2.77 -17.95
C LEU A 43 -4.34 -2.77 -18.31
N ALA A 44 -4.63 -2.96 -19.59
CA ALA A 44 -5.94 -2.79 -20.20
C ALA A 44 -7.10 -3.17 -19.26
N ARG A 45 -7.87 -2.16 -18.84
CA ARG A 45 -9.07 -2.28 -17.99
C ARG A 45 -8.82 -2.64 -16.51
N LEU A 46 -7.61 -2.41 -15.97
CA LEU A 46 -7.34 -2.47 -14.53
C LEU A 46 -8.45 -1.79 -13.70
N GLY A 47 -8.84 -0.58 -14.08
CA GLY A 47 -9.85 0.24 -13.40
C GLY A 47 -11.27 -0.34 -13.42
N THR A 48 -11.50 -1.45 -14.14
CA THR A 48 -12.80 -2.14 -14.14
C THR A 48 -12.93 -3.20 -13.04
N HIS A 49 -11.80 -3.66 -12.50
CA HIS A 49 -11.77 -4.70 -11.46
C HIS A 49 -11.05 -4.25 -10.19
N TRP A 50 -10.19 -3.25 -10.31
CA TRP A 50 -9.28 -2.82 -9.26
C TRP A 50 -9.25 -1.31 -9.12
N TRP A 51 -9.07 -0.86 -7.89
CA TRP A 51 -8.86 0.54 -7.54
C TRP A 51 -7.52 0.68 -6.82
N VAL A 52 -6.63 1.53 -7.33
CA VAL A 52 -5.36 1.83 -6.65
C VAL A 52 -5.64 2.75 -5.47
N PHE A 53 -5.25 2.34 -4.27
CA PHE A 53 -5.43 3.14 -3.06
C PHE A 53 -4.12 3.51 -2.36
N ALA A 54 -3.03 2.78 -2.63
CA ALA A 54 -1.71 3.07 -2.09
C ALA A 54 -0.60 2.69 -3.09
N THR A 55 0.60 3.22 -2.88
CA THR A 55 1.81 2.93 -3.69
C THR A 55 3.01 2.69 -2.80
N SER A 56 4.07 2.09 -3.36
CA SER A 56 5.38 1.99 -2.70
C SER A 56 6.25 3.24 -2.86
N GLY A 57 5.84 4.23 -3.65
CA GLY A 57 6.69 5.36 -4.05
C GLY A 57 7.76 5.02 -5.09
N THR A 58 8.03 3.74 -5.36
CA THR A 58 9.00 3.26 -6.36
C THR A 58 8.37 2.77 -7.66
N GLY A 59 7.04 2.64 -7.69
CA GLY A 59 6.30 2.25 -8.89
C GLY A 59 5.23 1.19 -8.63
N ASP A 60 5.38 0.39 -7.58
CA ASP A 60 4.41 -0.63 -7.20
C ASP A 60 3.14 -0.02 -6.62
N ALA A 61 2.05 -0.78 -6.71
CA ALA A 61 0.75 -0.32 -6.25
C ALA A 61 0.01 -1.37 -5.42
N TRP A 62 -0.72 -0.87 -4.43
CA TRP A 62 -1.70 -1.63 -3.67
C TRP A 62 -3.09 -1.32 -4.19
N LEU A 63 -3.86 -2.38 -4.42
CA LEU A 63 -5.16 -2.31 -5.08
C LEU A 63 -6.24 -2.92 -4.22
N MET A 64 -7.42 -2.33 -4.28
CA MET A 64 -8.64 -2.87 -3.70
C MET A 64 -9.52 -3.42 -4.83
N SER A 65 -10.05 -4.62 -4.63
CA SER A 65 -10.99 -5.25 -5.55
C SER A 65 -12.30 -4.46 -5.58
N LEU A 66 -12.76 -4.11 -6.79
CA LEU A 66 -14.07 -3.52 -7.03
C LEU A 66 -15.18 -4.58 -7.10
N VAL A 67 -14.81 -5.86 -7.16
CA VAL A 67 -15.76 -6.99 -7.25
C VAL A 67 -16.38 -7.28 -5.89
N ASP A 68 -15.55 -7.34 -4.84
CA ASP A 68 -15.98 -7.60 -3.47
C ASP A 68 -15.88 -6.36 -2.55
N GLY A 69 -15.14 -5.33 -2.96
CA GLY A 69 -14.96 -4.10 -2.21
C GLY A 69 -14.00 -4.21 -1.02
N SER A 70 -13.28 -5.32 -0.86
CA SER A 70 -12.46 -5.56 0.34
C SER A 70 -11.12 -6.20 0.07
N SER A 71 -11.00 -7.07 -0.94
CA SER A 71 -9.77 -7.83 -1.16
C SER A 71 -8.65 -6.96 -1.67
N ILE A 72 -7.46 -7.10 -1.06
CA ILE A 72 -6.27 -6.36 -1.43
C ILE A 72 -5.36 -7.20 -2.35
N ALA A 73 -4.84 -6.56 -3.38
CA ALA A 73 -3.84 -7.10 -4.29
C ALA A 73 -2.63 -6.16 -4.36
N PHE A 74 -1.50 -6.72 -4.79
CA PHE A 74 -0.27 -6.00 -5.08
C PHE A 74 0.03 -6.07 -6.57
N LEU A 75 0.45 -4.95 -7.15
CA LEU A 75 0.86 -4.85 -8.55
C LEU A 75 2.32 -4.44 -8.60
N ASP A 76 3.14 -5.40 -9.03
CA ASP A 76 4.56 -5.23 -9.31
C ASP A 76 4.73 -4.46 -10.63
N HIS A 77 5.37 -3.29 -10.56
CA HIS A 77 5.61 -2.45 -11.73
C HIS A 77 6.72 -2.98 -12.64
N ASP A 78 7.66 -3.75 -12.10
CA ASP A 78 8.77 -4.34 -12.85
C ASP A 78 8.31 -5.50 -13.74
N ALA A 79 7.13 -6.07 -13.47
CA ALA A 79 6.47 -7.04 -14.34
C ALA A 79 6.00 -6.45 -15.69
N GLY A 80 6.07 -5.12 -15.85
CA GLY A 80 5.87 -4.44 -17.12
C GLY A 80 4.40 -4.41 -17.60
N PRO A 81 4.14 -4.33 -18.92
CA PRO A 81 2.79 -4.13 -19.47
C PRO A 81 1.86 -5.35 -19.28
N ASP A 82 2.41 -6.51 -18.96
CA ASP A 82 1.65 -7.73 -18.70
C ASP A 82 1.46 -7.98 -17.19
N ALA A 83 1.80 -7.00 -16.33
CA ALA A 83 1.66 -7.11 -14.89
C ALA A 83 0.21 -7.40 -14.49
N VAL A 84 0.03 -8.38 -13.59
CA VAL A 84 -1.28 -8.77 -13.08
C VAL A 84 -1.33 -8.51 -11.58
N PRO A 85 -2.39 -7.89 -11.05
CA PRO A 85 -2.59 -7.77 -9.61
C PRO A 85 -2.56 -9.14 -8.93
N GLN A 86 -1.66 -9.30 -7.97
CA GLN A 86 -1.48 -10.51 -7.18
C GLN A 86 -2.30 -10.43 -5.88
N PRO A 87 -3.30 -11.29 -5.66
CA PRO A 87 -4.09 -11.27 -4.45
C PRO A 87 -3.25 -11.57 -3.20
N MET A 88 -3.30 -10.69 -2.21
CA MET A 88 -2.50 -10.81 -0.99
C MET A 88 -3.21 -11.61 0.12
N GLN A 89 -4.50 -11.89 -0.07
CA GLN A 89 -5.40 -12.44 0.97
C GLN A 89 -5.41 -11.56 2.22
N LEU A 90 -5.52 -10.25 1.98
CA LEU A 90 -5.67 -9.21 3.00
C LEU A 90 -6.96 -8.46 2.72
N ASP A 91 -7.61 -8.01 3.79
CA ASP A 91 -8.49 -6.84 3.73
C ASP A 91 -7.72 -5.55 4.02
N PHE A 92 -8.41 -4.40 3.97
CA PHE A 92 -7.79 -3.10 4.22
C PHE A 92 -7.27 -2.94 5.66
N ALA A 93 -7.92 -3.54 6.66
CA ALA A 93 -7.47 -3.45 8.05
C ALA A 93 -6.19 -4.27 8.27
N GLN A 94 -6.10 -5.45 7.67
CA GLN A 94 -4.90 -6.27 7.66
C GLN A 94 -3.76 -5.59 6.88
N TRP A 95 -4.08 -4.88 5.79
CA TRP A 95 -3.08 -4.05 5.09
C TRP A 95 -2.55 -2.91 5.97
N LEU A 96 -3.38 -2.25 6.78
CA LEU A 96 -2.91 -1.25 7.75
C LEU A 96 -2.03 -1.86 8.85
N GLN A 97 -2.37 -3.06 9.35
CA GLN A 97 -1.52 -3.78 10.30
C GLN A 97 -0.16 -4.13 9.70
N LEU A 98 -0.13 -4.50 8.41
CA LEU A 98 1.10 -4.78 7.69
C LEU A 98 1.96 -3.52 7.58
N ALA A 99 1.37 -2.38 7.19
CA ALA A 99 2.07 -1.11 7.10
C ALA A 99 2.69 -0.70 8.44
N ASP A 100 1.90 -0.73 9.52
CA ASP A 100 2.34 -0.40 10.88
C ASP A 100 3.44 -1.35 11.40
N LEU A 101 3.32 -2.64 11.11
CA LEU A 101 4.33 -3.63 11.47
C LEU A 101 5.69 -3.34 10.79
N LEU A 102 5.66 -2.97 9.50
CA LEU A 102 6.88 -2.68 8.75
C LEU A 102 7.53 -1.36 9.17
N ASP A 103 6.74 -0.34 9.50
CA ASP A 103 7.24 0.90 10.10
C ASP A 103 7.99 0.63 11.42
N GLN A 104 7.39 -0.17 12.31
CA GLN A 104 8.03 -0.57 13.56
C GLN A 104 9.31 -1.38 13.32
N TRP A 105 9.32 -2.24 12.30
CA TRP A 105 10.48 -3.04 11.93
C TRP A 105 11.64 -2.18 11.41
N GLU A 106 11.35 -1.24 10.50
CA GLU A 106 12.31 -0.28 9.94
C GLU A 106 12.95 0.62 11.01
N GLN A 107 12.24 0.90 12.09
CA GLN A 107 12.72 1.73 13.21
C GLN A 107 13.56 0.95 14.26
N CYS A 108 13.65 -0.38 14.16
CA CYS A 108 14.39 -1.18 15.13
C CYS A 108 15.91 -1.17 14.87
N GLU A 109 16.69 -0.75 15.86
CA GLU A 109 18.16 -0.83 15.85
C GLU A 109 18.68 -1.64 17.06
N PRO A 110 19.28 -2.84 16.86
CA PRO A 110 19.44 -3.55 15.58
C PRO A 110 18.12 -4.13 15.07
N PRO A 111 18.01 -4.42 13.75
CA PRO A 111 16.81 -5.04 13.20
C PRO A 111 16.61 -6.43 13.81
N PRO A 112 15.35 -6.84 14.12
CA PRO A 112 15.07 -8.19 14.58
C PRO A 112 15.36 -9.20 13.47
N ALA A 113 15.61 -10.45 13.86
CA ALA A 113 15.88 -11.52 12.91
C ALA A 113 14.73 -11.68 11.89
N PRO A 114 15.01 -11.98 10.59
CA PRO A 114 13.97 -12.16 9.57
C PRO A 114 12.87 -13.16 9.95
N ALA A 115 13.20 -14.20 10.72
CA ALA A 115 12.22 -15.16 11.21
C ALA A 115 11.16 -14.54 12.16
N HIS A 116 11.51 -13.46 12.86
CA HIS A 116 10.59 -12.76 13.75
C HIS A 116 9.53 -12.00 12.96
N ILE A 117 9.96 -11.22 11.96
CA ILE A 117 9.03 -10.48 11.09
C ILE A 117 8.15 -11.45 10.29
N GLN A 118 8.71 -12.55 9.77
CA GLN A 118 7.93 -13.61 9.11
C GLN A 118 6.84 -14.18 10.03
N ALA A 119 7.16 -14.46 11.29
CA ALA A 119 6.16 -14.95 12.24
C ALA A 119 5.04 -13.93 12.50
N LEU A 120 5.36 -12.63 12.55
CA LEU A 120 4.37 -11.56 12.73
C LEU A 120 3.46 -11.40 11.50
N LEU A 121 4.01 -11.50 10.29
CA LEU A 121 3.22 -11.51 9.04
C LEU A 121 2.16 -12.62 9.05
N GLU A 122 2.53 -13.82 9.52
CA GLU A 122 1.60 -14.95 9.63
C GLU A 122 0.45 -14.69 10.64
N THR A 123 0.65 -13.80 11.62
CA THR A 123 -0.43 -13.40 12.53
C THR A 123 -1.44 -12.44 11.91
N ILE A 124 -1.02 -11.67 10.89
CA ILE A 124 -1.89 -10.76 10.14
C ILE A 124 -2.77 -11.55 9.18
N SER A 125 -2.16 -12.43 8.37
CA SER A 125 -2.87 -13.32 7.46
C SER A 125 -2.05 -14.57 7.20
N ALA A 126 -2.72 -15.74 7.25
CA ALA A 126 -2.05 -17.02 7.08
C ALA A 126 -1.38 -17.12 5.69
N GLY A 127 -0.11 -17.50 5.66
CA GLY A 127 0.75 -17.58 4.49
C GLY A 127 1.21 -16.23 3.94
N LEU A 128 1.00 -15.12 4.65
CA LEU A 128 1.40 -13.79 4.19
C LEU A 128 2.91 -13.68 4.02
N ALA A 129 3.71 -14.32 4.87
CA ALA A 129 5.17 -14.27 4.77
C ALA A 129 5.66 -14.85 3.43
N ALA A 130 4.95 -15.84 2.87
CA ALA A 130 5.28 -16.44 1.58
C ALA A 130 4.75 -15.64 0.38
N ARG A 131 3.73 -14.79 0.57
CA ARG A 131 3.13 -13.96 -0.49
C ARG A 131 3.70 -12.54 -0.53
N TYR A 132 4.34 -12.09 0.55
CA TYR A 132 4.86 -10.73 0.66
C TYR A 132 5.84 -10.42 -0.49
N PRO A 133 5.67 -9.31 -1.22
CA PRO A 133 6.36 -9.07 -2.49
C PRO A 133 7.83 -8.68 -2.34
N TYR A 134 8.25 -8.25 -1.14
CA TYR A 134 9.61 -7.78 -0.89
C TYR A 134 10.42 -8.75 -0.04
N ALA A 135 11.74 -8.69 -0.20
CA ALA A 135 12.67 -9.42 0.64
C ALA A 135 12.63 -8.89 2.08
N LEU A 136 12.77 -9.78 3.07
CA LEU A 136 12.72 -9.43 4.51
C LEU A 136 14.13 -9.44 5.11
N ASP A 137 15.08 -8.93 4.33
CA ASP A 137 16.52 -9.01 4.57
C ASP A 137 16.93 -7.70 5.24
N GLY A 138 16.75 -7.62 6.57
CA GLY A 138 17.12 -6.45 7.37
C GLY A 138 18.61 -6.12 7.36
#